data_AF-A0A3S7GWA3-F1
#
_entry.id   AF-A0A3S7GWA3-F1
#
_cell.length_a   1.000
_cell.length_b   1.000
_cell.length_c   1.000
_cell.angle_alpha   90.00
_cell.angle_beta   90.00
_cell.angle_gamma   90.00
#
_symmetry.space_group_name_H-M   'P 1'
#
loop_
_entity.id
_entity.type
_entity.pdbx_description
1 polymer ?
#
loop_
_entity_poly.entity_id
_entity_poly.type
_entity_poly.pdbx_seq_one_letter_code
_entity_poly.pdbx_strand_id
1 'polypeptide(L)'
;MSNCEIKDIKRTVDSKKQHRGIDLTIEYGHEKKVNIDEKAAVTYFNKEIPIFALEIFFYNKNNELKEGWLFGDKYDSTDSYLFIWGENNGKEIFADNITKLELCSIKKSVLRQDIEKRFNINKENYYNICLDKMNSILKNSKNKDSKEYVKDKKNEAY
;
A
#
# COMPACT_ATOMS: atom_id res chain seq x y z
N MET A 1 -1.74 -20.60 -24.96
CA MET A 1 -1.93 -19.96 -23.64
C MET A 1 -3.43 -19.89 -23.41
N SER A 2 -3.94 -20.48 -22.33
CA SER A 2 -5.35 -20.37 -21.98
C SER A 2 -5.66 -18.90 -21.70
N ASN A 3 -6.67 -18.33 -22.36
CA ASN A 3 -7.08 -16.95 -22.08
C ASN A 3 -7.47 -16.83 -20.61
N CYS A 4 -6.83 -15.89 -19.92
CA CYS A 4 -7.17 -15.53 -18.55
C CYS A 4 -8.42 -14.63 -18.58
N GLU A 5 -9.59 -15.26 -18.70
CA GLU A 5 -10.86 -14.55 -18.69
C GLU A 5 -11.26 -14.20 -17.25
N ILE A 6 -11.61 -12.93 -17.04
CA ILE A 6 -12.25 -12.49 -15.79
C ILE A 6 -13.68 -13.00 -15.80
N LYS A 7 -14.03 -13.78 -14.79
CA LYS A 7 -15.38 -14.32 -14.61
C LYS A 7 -16.25 -13.41 -13.77
N ASP A 8 -15.68 -12.77 -12.75
CA ASP A 8 -16.44 -11.98 -11.79
C ASP A 8 -15.54 -10.93 -11.10
N ILE A 9 -16.14 -9.81 -10.73
CA ILE A 9 -15.50 -8.70 -10.02
C ILE A 9 -16.42 -8.31 -8.86
N LYS A 10 -16.01 -8.60 -7.62
CA LYS A 10 -16.82 -8.35 -6.42
C LYS A 10 -16.22 -7.29 -5.53
N ARG A 11 -16.95 -6.18 -5.34
CA ARG A 11 -16.68 -5.22 -4.26
C ARG A 11 -16.96 -5.92 -2.92
N THR A 12 -16.01 -5.83 -2.00
CA THR A 12 -16.20 -6.33 -0.64
C THR A 12 -16.94 -5.29 0.19
N VAL A 13 -18.07 -5.68 0.78
CA VAL A 13 -18.83 -4.87 1.78
C VAL A 13 -18.66 -5.39 3.21
N ASP A 14 -17.98 -6.53 3.36
CA ASP A 14 -17.66 -7.12 4.67
C ASP A 14 -16.55 -6.30 5.34
N SER A 15 -16.89 -5.65 6.45
CA SER A 15 -15.97 -4.82 7.21
C SER A 15 -14.74 -5.59 7.69
N LYS A 16 -14.86 -6.85 8.12
CA LYS A 16 -13.70 -7.64 8.59
C LYS A 16 -12.72 -7.92 7.44
N LYS A 17 -13.23 -8.19 6.24
CA LYS A 17 -12.40 -8.37 5.04
C LYS A 17 -11.74 -7.08 4.58
N GLN A 18 -12.47 -5.96 4.55
CA GLN A 18 -11.91 -4.64 4.26
C GLN A 18 -10.81 -4.27 5.26
N HIS A 19 -11.02 -4.53 6.55
CA HIS A 19 -10.00 -4.32 7.57
C HIS A 19 -8.74 -5.15 7.31
N ARG A 20 -8.82 -6.28 6.61
CA ARG A 20 -7.66 -7.10 6.20
C ARG A 20 -7.06 -6.70 4.85
N GLY A 21 -7.45 -5.56 4.28
CA GLY A 21 -6.96 -5.07 2.99
C GLY A 21 -7.57 -5.81 1.80
N ILE A 22 -8.88 -6.08 1.83
CA ILE A 22 -9.61 -6.65 0.70
C ILE A 22 -10.78 -5.75 0.36
N ASP A 23 -10.61 -4.87 -0.63
CA ASP A 23 -11.66 -4.00 -1.15
C ASP A 23 -12.40 -4.65 -2.33
N LEU A 24 -11.67 -5.44 -3.11
CA LEU A 24 -12.16 -6.10 -4.31
C LEU A 24 -11.60 -7.53 -4.41
N THR A 25 -12.42 -8.46 -4.88
CA THR A 25 -11.94 -9.78 -5.32
C THR A 25 -12.28 -9.96 -6.80
N ILE A 26 -11.28 -10.29 -7.61
CA ILE A 26 -11.48 -10.69 -9.01
C ILE A 26 -11.38 -12.21 -9.09
N GLU A 27 -12.39 -12.85 -9.67
CA GLU A 27 -12.36 -14.25 -10.04
C GLU A 27 -12.02 -14.37 -11.53
N TYR A 28 -11.04 -15.20 -11.86
CA TYR A 28 -10.58 -15.44 -13.22
C TYR A 28 -10.30 -16.93 -13.44
N GLY A 29 -10.11 -17.34 -14.70
CA GLY A 29 -9.95 -18.73 -15.17
C GLY A 29 -9.62 -19.83 -14.13
N HIS A 30 -10.30 -20.98 -14.26
CA HIS A 30 -10.16 -22.12 -13.32
C HIS A 30 -10.38 -21.76 -11.83
N GLU A 31 -11.33 -20.87 -11.54
CA GLU A 31 -11.74 -20.49 -10.17
C GLU A 31 -10.63 -19.82 -9.34
N LYS A 32 -9.63 -19.26 -10.01
CA LYS A 32 -8.58 -18.48 -9.37
C LYS A 32 -9.13 -17.15 -8.90
N LYS A 33 -8.62 -16.68 -7.76
CA LYS A 33 -9.03 -15.41 -7.14
C LYS A 33 -7.81 -14.56 -6.89
N VAL A 34 -8.00 -13.25 -6.98
CA VAL A 34 -7.03 -12.24 -6.53
C VAL A 34 -7.76 -11.25 -5.65
N ASN A 35 -7.30 -11.11 -4.41
CA ASN A 35 -7.76 -10.10 -3.47
C ASN A 35 -6.95 -8.83 -3.64
N ILE A 36 -7.65 -7.72 -3.82
CA ILE A 36 -7.10 -6.42 -4.16
C ILE A 36 -7.41 -5.44 -3.04
N ASP A 37 -6.39 -4.70 -2.63
CA ASP A 37 -6.46 -3.56 -1.72
C ASP A 37 -6.29 -2.27 -2.53
N GLU A 38 -7.28 -1.40 -2.49
CA GLU A 38 -7.29 -0.13 -3.22
C GLU A 38 -6.56 0.93 -2.41
N LYS A 39 -5.55 1.55 -3.02
CA LYS A 39 -4.74 2.60 -2.40
C LYS A 39 -4.83 3.87 -3.23
N ALA A 40 -5.79 4.73 -2.89
CA ALA A 40 -6.02 5.99 -3.57
C ALA A 40 -5.18 7.13 -2.99
N ALA A 41 -4.44 7.82 -3.85
CA ALA A 41 -3.68 9.02 -3.49
C ALA A 41 -4.56 10.29 -3.61
N VAL A 42 -5.70 10.31 -2.90
CA VAL A 42 -6.74 11.36 -3.01
C VAL A 42 -6.17 12.78 -2.79
N THR A 43 -5.26 12.95 -1.84
CA THR A 43 -4.60 14.23 -1.52
C THR A 43 -3.72 14.76 -2.67
N TYR A 44 -3.42 13.92 -3.65
CA TYR A 44 -2.57 14.22 -4.79
C TYR A 44 -3.33 14.27 -6.12
N PHE A 45 -4.67 14.29 -6.11
CA PHE A 45 -5.40 14.63 -7.32
C PHE A 45 -4.97 16.01 -7.85
N ASN A 46 -4.89 16.14 -9.18
CA ASN A 46 -4.37 17.32 -9.88
C ASN A 46 -2.90 17.65 -9.58
N LYS A 47 -2.13 16.71 -9.04
CA LYS A 47 -0.68 16.84 -8.85
C LYS A 47 0.03 15.74 -9.59
N GLU A 48 1.20 16.04 -10.13
CA GLU A 48 2.11 15.01 -10.58
C GLU A 48 2.54 14.19 -9.35
N ILE A 49 2.24 12.90 -9.35
CA ILE A 49 2.64 11.98 -8.30
C ILE A 49 3.94 11.32 -8.74
N PRO A 50 5.09 11.69 -8.15
CA PRO A 50 6.31 10.97 -8.46
C PRO A 50 6.27 9.55 -7.88
N ILE A 51 5.56 9.33 -6.75
CA ILE A 51 5.60 8.07 -5.98
C ILE A 51 4.37 7.72 -5.15
N PHE A 52 4.25 6.41 -4.87
CA PHE A 52 3.43 5.86 -3.80
C PHE A 52 4.29 5.44 -2.61
N ALA A 53 3.94 5.91 -1.41
CA ALA A 53 4.56 5.47 -0.18
C ALA A 53 3.80 4.27 0.41
N LEU A 54 4.55 3.20 0.71
CA LEU A 54 4.02 2.00 1.35
C LEU A 54 4.24 2.09 2.85
N GLU A 55 3.20 1.84 3.64
CA GLU A 55 3.34 1.85 5.10
C GLU A 55 3.95 0.53 5.57
N ILE A 56 5.06 0.62 6.29
CA ILE A 56 5.71 -0.53 6.91
C ILE A 56 5.31 -0.63 8.38
N PHE A 57 5.49 0.44 9.17
CA PHE A 57 5.09 0.58 10.59
C PHE A 57 4.59 2.00 10.87
N PHE A 58 3.74 2.16 11.88
CA PHE A 58 3.29 3.45 12.38
C PHE A 58 2.86 3.37 13.86
N TYR A 59 2.89 4.51 14.56
CA TYR A 59 2.18 4.67 15.82
C TYR A 59 0.76 5.16 15.55
N ASN A 60 -0.24 4.46 16.09
CA ASN A 60 -1.61 4.97 16.02
C ASN A 60 -1.81 6.13 17.00
N LYS A 61 -3.01 6.73 16.98
CA LYS A 61 -3.41 7.81 17.90
C LYS A 61 -3.29 7.48 19.40
N ASN A 62 -3.20 6.20 19.76
CA ASN A 62 -3.03 5.72 21.13
C ASN A 62 -1.55 5.45 21.48
N ASN A 63 -0.59 5.85 20.61
CA ASN A 63 0.84 5.53 20.70
C ASN A 63 1.14 4.03 20.73
N GLU A 64 0.27 3.20 20.16
CA GLU A 64 0.55 1.79 19.97
C GLU A 64 1.26 1.59 18.64
N LEU A 65 2.37 0.85 18.67
CA LEU A 65 3.04 0.43 17.45
C LEU A 65 2.14 -0.51 16.66
N LYS A 66 1.91 -0.19 15.40
CA LYS A 66 1.11 -0.97 14.46
C LYS A 66 1.92 -1.29 13.21
N GLU A 67 1.64 -2.48 12.70
CA GLU A 67 2.21 -2.94 11.45
C GLU A 67 1.40 -2.42 10.28
N GLY A 68 2.12 -1.94 9.28
CA GLY A 68 1.58 -1.45 8.03
C GLY A 68 1.24 -2.58 7.06
N TRP A 69 0.63 -2.20 5.96
CA TRP A 69 -0.04 -3.10 5.03
C TRP A 69 0.91 -3.90 4.13
N LEU A 70 2.19 -3.50 4.04
CA LEU A 70 3.17 -4.22 3.23
C LEU A 70 3.60 -5.55 3.86
N PHE A 71 3.93 -5.58 5.15
CA PHE A 71 4.50 -6.76 5.81
C PHE A 71 3.61 -7.35 6.92
N GLY A 72 2.73 -6.55 7.54
CA GLY A 72 1.95 -6.99 8.69
C GLY A 72 0.94 -8.11 8.38
N ASP A 73 0.87 -9.09 9.28
CA ASP A 73 0.09 -10.33 9.15
C ASP A 73 -1.41 -10.09 8.94
N LYS A 74 -1.91 -8.99 9.50
CA LYS A 74 -3.29 -8.53 9.32
C LYS A 74 -3.70 -8.44 7.85
N TYR A 75 -2.74 -8.13 6.97
CA TYR A 75 -2.95 -7.87 5.54
C TYR A 75 -2.45 -9.01 4.63
N ASP A 76 -2.16 -10.19 5.18
CA ASP A 76 -1.63 -11.31 4.38
C ASP A 76 -2.63 -11.89 3.37
N SER A 77 -3.92 -11.55 3.50
CA SER A 77 -4.94 -11.96 2.53
C SER A 77 -4.99 -11.06 1.28
N THR A 78 -4.21 -9.98 1.24
CA THR A 78 -4.06 -9.10 0.07
C THR A 78 -3.04 -9.68 -0.91
N ASP A 79 -3.45 -9.93 -2.15
CA ASP A 79 -2.57 -10.44 -3.20
C ASP A 79 -1.93 -9.30 -4.01
N SER A 80 -2.68 -8.23 -4.26
CA SER A 80 -2.25 -7.10 -5.08
C SER A 80 -2.75 -5.78 -4.55
N TYR A 81 -1.98 -4.72 -4.77
CA TYR A 81 -2.41 -3.35 -4.57
C TYR A 81 -2.92 -2.78 -5.89
N LEU A 82 -3.99 -2.00 -5.83
CA LEU A 82 -4.44 -1.15 -6.92
C LEU A 82 -4.22 0.31 -6.52
N PHE A 83 -3.15 0.88 -7.02
CA PHE A 83 -2.83 2.29 -6.82
C PHE A 83 -3.68 3.15 -7.75
N ILE A 84 -4.33 4.16 -7.19
CA ILE A 84 -5.29 5.00 -7.90
C ILE A 84 -4.91 6.47 -7.68
N TRP A 85 -4.81 7.22 -8.78
CA TRP A 85 -4.64 8.67 -8.77
C TRP A 85 -5.31 9.28 -9.99
N GLY A 86 -5.35 10.61 -10.09
CA GLY A 86 -6.02 11.23 -11.22
C GLY A 86 -6.17 12.73 -11.12
N GLU A 87 -7.12 13.21 -11.91
CA GLU A 87 -7.45 14.63 -12.06
C GLU A 87 -8.96 14.82 -11.92
N ASN A 88 -9.35 15.97 -11.39
CA ASN A 88 -10.74 16.35 -11.23
C ASN A 88 -10.93 17.86 -11.41
N ASN A 89 -12.14 18.25 -11.81
CA ASN A 89 -12.54 19.65 -11.85
C ASN A 89 -13.00 20.11 -10.47
N GLY A 90 -12.44 21.21 -9.99
CA GLY A 90 -12.83 21.83 -8.72
C GLY A 90 -11.98 21.36 -7.53
N LYS A 91 -12.31 21.90 -6.35
CA LYS A 91 -11.49 21.76 -5.14
C LYS A 91 -11.73 20.44 -4.40
N GLU A 92 -12.96 19.94 -4.43
CA GLU A 92 -13.38 18.69 -3.79
C GLU A 92 -13.53 17.60 -4.85
N ILE A 93 -13.40 16.34 -4.45
CA ILE A 93 -13.43 15.20 -5.38
C ILE A 93 -14.78 14.49 -5.24
N PHE A 94 -15.53 14.46 -6.33
CA PHE A 94 -16.79 13.78 -6.48
C PHE A 94 -16.74 12.88 -7.71
N ALA A 95 -17.54 11.81 -7.74
CA ALA A 95 -17.51 10.85 -8.85
C ALA A 95 -17.79 11.52 -10.21
N ASP A 96 -18.63 12.55 -10.24
CA ASP A 96 -19.04 13.27 -11.44
C ASP A 96 -18.06 14.36 -11.90
N ASN A 97 -17.10 14.75 -11.06
CA ASN A 97 -16.10 15.77 -11.39
C ASN A 97 -14.70 15.21 -11.67
N ILE A 98 -14.51 13.89 -11.57
CA ILE A 98 -13.28 13.21 -11.98
C ILE A 98 -13.17 13.25 -13.50
N THR A 99 -12.07 13.82 -14.01
CA THR A 99 -11.81 13.97 -15.45
C THR A 99 -10.83 12.93 -15.98
N LYS A 100 -9.95 12.42 -15.10
CA LYS A 100 -8.97 11.39 -15.42
C LYS A 100 -8.74 10.48 -14.22
N LEU A 101 -8.62 9.18 -14.46
CA LEU A 101 -8.11 8.21 -13.48
C LEU A 101 -6.98 7.42 -14.10
N GLU A 102 -5.93 7.24 -13.30
CA GLU A 102 -4.80 6.38 -13.60
C GLU A 102 -4.73 5.30 -12.54
N LEU A 103 -4.47 4.09 -13.00
CA LEU A 103 -4.46 2.90 -12.15
C LEU A 103 -3.20 2.08 -12.42
N CYS A 104 -2.57 1.61 -11.35
CA CYS A 104 -1.44 0.69 -11.42
C CYS A 104 -1.66 -0.47 -10.46
N SER A 105 -1.67 -1.70 -10.99
CA SER A 105 -1.78 -2.89 -10.17
C SER A 105 -0.41 -3.54 -9.96
N ILE A 106 -0.06 -3.77 -8.69
CA ILE A 106 1.22 -4.40 -8.32
C ILE A 106 0.95 -5.56 -7.38
N LYS A 107 1.48 -6.74 -7.72
CA LYS A 107 1.43 -7.91 -6.82
C LYS A 107 2.26 -7.63 -5.56
N LYS A 108 1.65 -7.87 -4.39
CA LYS A 108 2.30 -7.68 -3.09
C LYS A 108 3.58 -8.52 -2.97
N SER A 109 3.57 -9.75 -3.49
CA SER A 109 4.72 -10.63 -3.48
C SER A 109 5.89 -10.11 -4.33
N VAL A 110 5.61 -9.57 -5.52
CA VAL A 110 6.65 -8.99 -6.40
C VAL A 110 7.28 -7.77 -5.74
N LEU A 111 6.45 -6.92 -5.11
CA LEU A 111 6.92 -5.75 -4.39
C LEU A 111 7.80 -6.13 -3.18
N ARG A 112 7.38 -7.13 -2.38
CA ARG A 112 8.19 -7.68 -1.28
C ARG A 112 9.54 -8.22 -1.79
N GLN A 113 9.56 -8.95 -2.91
CA GLN A 113 10.78 -9.47 -3.51
C GLN A 113 11.73 -8.36 -4.00
N ASP A 114 11.20 -7.30 -4.63
CA ASP A 114 12.02 -6.16 -5.05
C ASP A 114 12.63 -5.42 -3.85
N ILE A 115 11.85 -5.24 -2.78
CA ILE A 115 12.31 -4.63 -1.53
C ILE A 115 13.38 -5.49 -0.84
N GLU A 116 13.20 -6.81 -0.79
CA GLU A 116 14.20 -7.71 -0.26
C GLU A 116 15.52 -7.63 -1.05
N LYS A 117 15.45 -7.64 -2.38
CA LYS A 117 16.64 -7.54 -3.24
C LYS A 117 17.39 -6.22 -3.05
N ARG A 118 16.68 -5.11 -2.91
CA ARG A 118 17.28 -3.76 -2.85
C ARG A 118 17.75 -3.38 -1.45
N PHE A 119 16.95 -3.72 -0.44
CA PHE A 119 17.13 -3.22 0.93
C PHE A 119 17.42 -4.31 1.95
N ASN A 120 17.36 -5.59 1.57
CA ASN A 120 17.46 -6.73 2.48
C ASN A 120 16.40 -6.68 3.60
N ILE A 121 15.20 -6.19 3.27
CA ILE A 121 14.05 -6.15 4.17
C ILE A 121 13.02 -7.18 3.70
N ASN A 122 12.64 -8.09 4.58
CA ASN A 122 11.68 -9.16 4.30
C ASN A 122 10.80 -9.45 5.53
N LYS A 123 9.88 -10.41 5.42
CA LYS A 123 8.91 -10.75 6.47
C LYS A 123 9.57 -11.26 7.77
N GLU A 124 10.79 -11.75 7.71
CA GLU A 124 11.49 -12.28 8.88
C GLU A 124 12.22 -11.19 9.67
N ASN A 125 12.69 -10.14 8.99
CA ASN A 125 13.55 -9.13 9.62
C ASN A 125 12.94 -7.72 9.69
N TYR A 126 11.87 -7.41 8.94
CA TYR A 126 11.32 -6.04 8.87
C TYR A 126 10.93 -5.50 10.24
N TYR A 127 10.39 -6.35 11.12
CA TYR A 127 9.92 -5.94 12.43
C TYR A 127 11.05 -5.33 13.26
N ASN A 128 12.18 -6.04 13.36
CA ASN A 128 13.34 -5.59 14.13
C ASN A 128 13.98 -4.34 13.50
N ILE A 129 14.14 -4.33 12.17
CA ILE A 129 14.69 -3.18 11.44
C ILE A 129 13.85 -1.92 11.70
N CYS A 130 12.53 -2.03 11.63
CA CYS A 130 11.64 -0.90 11.83
C CYS A 130 11.59 -0.46 13.29
N LEU A 131 11.58 -1.41 14.23
CA LEU A 131 11.62 -1.12 15.66
C LEU A 131 12.89 -0.37 16.05
N ASP A 132 14.06 -0.82 15.58
CA ASP A 132 15.34 -0.15 15.83
C ASP A 132 15.36 1.27 15.27
N LYS A 133 14.86 1.44 14.04
CA LYS A 133 14.79 2.76 13.41
C LYS A 133 13.82 3.69 14.15
N MET A 134 12.67 3.20 14.59
CA MET A 134 11.72 3.97 15.40
C MET A 134 12.31 4.39 16.75
N ASN A 135 13.00 3.49 17.44
CA ASN A 135 13.68 3.80 18.70
C ASN A 135 14.76 4.88 18.51
N SER A 136 15.47 4.86 17.38
CA SER A 136 16.45 5.90 17.04
C SER A 136 15.77 7.27 16.83
N ILE A 137 14.65 7.32 16.10
CA ILE A 137 13.87 8.55 15.89
C ILE A 137 13.37 9.12 17.21
N LEU A 138 12.82 8.28 18.08
CA LEU A 138 12.28 8.72 19.39
C LEU A 138 13.37 9.29 20.30
N LYS A 139 14.59 8.76 20.24
CA LYS A 139 15.75 9.29 20.98
C LYS A 139 16.26 10.63 20.43
N ASN A 140 16.15 10.84 19.12
CA ASN A 140 16.73 11.99 18.44
C ASN A 140 15.73 13.14 18.17
N SER A 141 14.43 12.88 18.22
CA SER A 141 13.41 13.88 17.85
C SER A 141 12.84 14.64 19.05
N LYS A 142 12.72 15.96 18.90
CA LYS A 142 11.77 16.79 19.67
C LYS A 142 10.35 16.74 19.08
N ASN A 143 10.11 15.97 18.01
CA ASN A 143 8.90 16.09 17.19
C ASN A 143 8.31 14.71 16.86
N LYS A 144 7.16 14.41 17.48
CA LYS A 144 6.48 13.10 17.43
C LYS A 144 5.87 12.75 16.05
N ASP A 145 5.81 13.70 15.12
CA ASP A 145 5.17 13.55 13.80
C ASP A 145 6.16 13.30 12.65
N SER A 146 7.37 12.81 12.95
CA SER A 146 8.39 12.55 11.93
C SER A 146 8.05 11.32 11.09
N LYS A 147 8.21 11.46 9.76
CA LYS A 147 8.13 10.34 8.80
C LYS A 147 9.54 9.97 8.36
N GLU A 148 9.83 8.68 8.35
CA GLU A 148 11.08 8.14 7.83
C GLU A 148 10.82 7.23 6.65
N TYR A 149 11.70 7.32 5.66
CA TYR A 149 11.62 6.51 4.45
C TYR A 149 12.78 5.51 4.42
N VAL A 150 12.52 4.34 3.83
CA VAL A 150 13.59 3.41 3.47
C VAL A 150 14.25 3.99 2.21
N LYS A 151 15.52 4.37 2.33
CA LYS A 151 16.29 4.95 1.22
C LYS A 151 17.18 3.88 0.62
N ASP A 152 17.36 3.93 -0.70
CA ASP A 152 18.31 3.05 -1.40
C ASP A 152 19.73 3.44 -0.99
N LYS A 153 20.70 2.52 -1.12
CA LYS A 153 22.13 2.76 -0.85
C LYS A 153 22.70 3.95 -1.65
N LYS A 154 22.03 4.36 -2.73
CA LYS A 154 22.36 5.55 -3.52
C LYS A 154 21.82 6.87 -2.96
N ASN A 155 21.08 6.87 -1.84
CA ASN A 155 20.43 8.06 -1.26
C ASN A 155 19.45 8.80 -2.20
N GLU A 156 19.04 8.18 -3.30
CA GLU A 156 17.99 8.71 -4.15
C GLU A 156 16.64 8.34 -3.52
N ALA A 157 15.82 9.36 -3.27
CA ALA A 157 14.41 9.13 -2.99
C ALA A 157 13.76 8.67 -4.30
N TYR A 158 13.10 7.51 -4.25
CA TYR A 158 11.96 7.31 -5.12
C TYR A 158 10.88 8.17 -4.49
#